data_AF-L9MBB7-F1
#
_entry.id   AF-L9MBB7-F1
#
_cell.length_a   1.000
_cell.length_b   1.000
_cell.length_c   1.000
_cell.angle_alpha   90.00
_cell.angle_beta   90.00
_cell.angle_gamma   90.00
#
_symmetry.space_group_name_H-M   'P 1'
#
loop_
_entity.id
_entity.type
_entity.pdbx_description
1 polymer ?
#
loop_
_entity_poly.entity_id
_entity_poly.type
_entity_poly.pdbx_seq_one_letter_code
_entity_poly.pdbx_strand_id
1 'polypeptide(L)'
;MKFKKEIFQILIAILIVAGLFTSFSWICIHYQNPSDSAKETLSIAVSFMGVLATIFAALIAVLLFNDWREQHNKQVSNSIGLKNLETFNEFEKKILELRSHMSDFENILDDYQYYVEFTDLYRDGNITSYQNILSKKNEIDISFHVLLINIKNYITITESNLLKNKADSYLQAFINANKYDLTIDSPRDFFNKTETQVNRYNELKDLIKNELIEPLIRNLKVK
;
A
#
# COMPACT_ATOMS: atom_id res chain seq x y z
N MET A 1 -7.14 -3.08 -24.57
CA MET A 1 -7.47 -3.31 -26.00
C MET A 1 -6.82 -2.30 -26.96
N LYS A 2 -6.35 -1.12 -26.51
CA LYS A 2 -5.61 -0.14 -27.35
C LYS A 2 -4.26 -0.66 -27.90
N PHE A 3 -3.48 -1.36 -27.07
CA PHE A 3 -2.18 -1.95 -27.41
C PHE A 3 -2.17 -2.79 -28.70
N LYS A 4 -3.19 -3.65 -28.90
CA LYS A 4 -3.29 -4.49 -30.11
C LYS A 4 -3.54 -3.68 -31.38
N LYS A 5 -4.22 -2.53 -31.27
CA LYS A 5 -4.58 -1.68 -32.42
C LYS A 5 -3.38 -0.86 -32.90
N GLU A 6 -2.59 -0.31 -31.98
CA GLU A 6 -1.41 0.50 -32.30
C GLU A 6 -0.30 -0.35 -32.94
N ILE A 7 -0.04 -1.55 -32.40
CA ILE A 7 0.93 -2.49 -32.99
C ILE A 7 0.54 -2.87 -34.42
N PHE A 8 -0.75 -3.16 -34.64
CA PHE A 8 -1.26 -3.51 -35.95
C PHE A 8 -1.11 -2.37 -36.97
N GLN A 9 -1.37 -1.12 -36.55
CA GLN A 9 -1.17 0.06 -37.38
C GLN A 9 0.30 0.28 -37.76
N ILE A 10 1.21 0.11 -36.80
CA ILE A 10 2.66 0.23 -37.03
C ILE A 10 3.15 -0.86 -38.01
N LEU A 11 2.68 -2.10 -37.86
CA LEU A 11 3.00 -3.21 -38.77
C LEU A 11 2.57 -2.92 -40.21
N ILE A 12 1.34 -2.43 -40.41
CA ILE A 12 0.85 -2.03 -41.73
C ILE A 12 1.71 -0.90 -42.31
N ALA A 13 2.04 0.12 -41.52
CA ALA A 13 2.87 1.23 -41.97
C ALA A 13 4.27 0.76 -42.43
N ILE A 14 4.89 -0.16 -41.68
CA ILE A 14 6.20 -0.73 -42.03
C ILE A 14 6.13 -1.50 -43.36
N LEU A 15 5.09 -2.32 -43.56
CA LEU A 15 4.90 -3.05 -44.81
C LEU A 15 4.74 -2.11 -46.01
N ILE A 16 3.99 -1.02 -45.85
CA ILE A 16 3.81 -0.01 -46.89
C ILE A 16 5.14 0.68 -47.22
N VAL A 17 5.88 1.13 -46.20
CA VAL A 17 7.17 1.81 -46.39
C VAL A 17 8.20 0.88 -47.03
N ALA A 18 8.27 -0.38 -46.60
CA ALA A 18 9.15 -1.38 -47.19
C ALA A 18 8.81 -1.66 -48.66
N GLY A 19 7.51 -1.76 -48.99
CA GLY A 19 7.03 -1.95 -50.36
C GLY A 19 7.36 -0.76 -51.27
N LEU A 20 7.15 0.47 -50.79
CA LEU A 20 7.49 1.69 -51.53
C LEU A 20 9.00 1.82 -51.75
N PHE A 21 9.80 1.57 -50.73
CA PHE A 21 11.26 1.61 -50.83
C PHE A 21 11.78 0.56 -51.83
N THR A 22 11.30 -0.69 -51.74
CA THR A 22 11.72 -1.76 -52.64
C THR A 22 11.35 -1.45 -54.10
N SER A 23 10.14 -0.92 -54.32
CA SER A 23 9.66 -0.53 -55.66
C SER A 23 10.49 0.61 -56.25
N PHE A 24 10.82 1.63 -55.44
CA PHE A 24 11.67 2.74 -55.85
C PHE A 24 13.11 2.29 -56.16
N SER A 25 13.71 1.47 -55.29
CA SER A 25 15.05 0.90 -55.50
C SER A 25 15.11 0.07 -56.78
N TRP A 26 14.07 -0.73 -57.06
CA TRP A 26 13.98 -1.48 -58.32
C TRP A 26 14.05 -0.56 -59.54
N ILE A 27 13.21 0.49 -59.57
CA ILE A 27 13.13 1.41 -60.71
C ILE A 27 14.49 2.08 -60.95
N CYS A 28 15.15 2.56 -59.90
CA CYS A 28 16.45 3.22 -60.02
C CYS A 28 17.55 2.28 -60.53
N ILE A 29 17.63 1.06 -59.98
CA ILE A 29 18.68 0.09 -60.36
C ILE A 29 18.40 -0.47 -61.76
N HIS A 30 17.15 -0.76 -62.11
CA HIS A 30 16.78 -1.26 -63.42
C HIS A 30 17.13 -0.29 -64.55
N TYR A 31 17.03 1.01 -64.30
CA TYR A 31 17.45 2.04 -65.26
C TYR A 31 18.98 2.07 -65.48
N GLN A 32 19.77 1.68 -64.48
CA GLN A 32 21.24 1.67 -64.55
C GLN A 32 21.82 0.33 -65.02
N ASN A 33 21.27 -0.79 -64.55
CA ASN A 33 21.74 -2.15 -64.82
C ASN A 33 20.57 -3.15 -64.90
N PRO A 34 19.97 -3.35 -66.08
CA PRO A 34 18.78 -4.18 -66.22
C PRO A 34 18.99 -5.66 -65.83
N SER A 35 20.15 -6.23 -66.14
CA SER A 35 20.46 -7.66 -65.98
C SER A 35 20.48 -8.12 -64.52
N ASP A 36 21.00 -7.29 -63.61
CA ASP A 36 21.22 -7.64 -62.20
C ASP A 36 20.26 -6.93 -61.24
N SER A 37 19.40 -6.06 -61.78
CA SER A 37 18.47 -5.21 -61.01
C SER A 37 17.65 -5.95 -59.96
N ALA A 38 17.24 -7.18 -60.24
CA ALA A 38 16.46 -7.99 -59.31
C ALA A 38 17.23 -8.42 -58.07
N LYS A 39 18.46 -8.90 -58.29
CA LYS A 39 19.31 -9.44 -57.23
C LYS A 39 19.80 -8.31 -56.32
N GLU A 40 20.20 -7.19 -56.91
CA GLU A 40 20.66 -6.03 -56.15
C GLU A 40 19.53 -5.38 -55.33
N THR A 41 18.35 -5.21 -55.93
CA THR A 41 17.19 -4.67 -55.22
C THR A 41 16.80 -5.54 -54.03
N LEU A 42 16.80 -6.87 -54.21
CA LEU A 42 16.45 -7.79 -53.13
C LEU A 42 17.47 -7.77 -52.00
N SER A 43 18.76 -7.65 -52.32
CA SER A 43 19.83 -7.47 -51.32
C SER A 43 19.65 -6.19 -50.48
N ILE A 44 19.37 -5.07 -51.15
CA ILE A 44 19.11 -3.78 -50.50
C ILE A 44 17.82 -3.84 -49.66
N ALA A 45 16.77 -4.47 -50.18
CA ALA A 45 15.51 -4.65 -49.46
C ALA A 45 15.69 -5.48 -48.18
N VAL A 46 16.47 -6.56 -48.22
CA VAL A 46 16.79 -7.37 -47.02
C VAL A 46 17.53 -6.53 -45.98
N SER A 47 18.52 -5.73 -46.40
CA SER A 47 19.26 -4.83 -45.51
C SER A 47 18.34 -3.78 -44.86
N PHE A 48 17.47 -3.14 -45.66
CA PHE A 48 16.50 -2.16 -45.19
C PHE A 48 15.47 -2.77 -44.22
N MET A 49 14.98 -3.98 -44.53
CA MET A 49 14.10 -4.73 -43.63
C MET A 49 14.77 -5.05 -42.30
N GLY A 50 16.08 -5.32 -42.27
CA GLY A 50 16.84 -5.49 -41.02
C GLY A 50 16.84 -4.24 -40.15
N VAL A 51 17.01 -3.06 -40.75
CA VAL A 51 16.93 -1.77 -40.04
C VAL A 51 15.51 -1.52 -39.52
N LEU A 52 14.49 -1.73 -40.36
CA LEU A 52 13.09 -1.57 -39.96
C LEU A 52 12.69 -2.54 -38.83
N ALA A 53 13.16 -3.79 -38.89
CA ALA A 53 12.92 -4.78 -37.86
C ALA A 53 13.52 -4.36 -36.51
N THR A 54 14.73 -3.77 -36.53
CA THR A 54 15.39 -3.27 -35.31
C THR A 54 14.62 -2.11 -34.68
N ILE A 55 14.18 -1.14 -35.50
CA ILE A 55 13.36 0.00 -35.04
C ILE A 55 12.03 -0.50 -34.49
N PHE A 56 11.39 -1.44 -35.17
CA PHE A 56 10.13 -2.02 -34.73
C PHE A 56 10.29 -2.76 -33.40
N ALA A 57 11.33 -3.58 -33.24
CA ALA A 57 11.63 -4.26 -31.99
C ALA A 57 11.84 -3.27 -30.83
N ALA A 58 12.58 -2.17 -31.07
CA ALA A 58 12.78 -1.12 -30.07
C ALA A 58 11.45 -0.44 -29.68
N LEU A 59 10.58 -0.12 -30.66
CA LEU A 59 9.26 0.45 -30.39
C LEU A 59 8.39 -0.48 -29.55
N ILE A 60 8.33 -1.76 -29.91
CA ILE A 60 7.57 -2.78 -29.16
C ILE A 60 8.12 -2.93 -27.75
N ALA A 61 9.45 -2.94 -27.58
CA ALA A 61 10.08 -3.03 -26.26
C ALA A 61 9.72 -1.83 -25.37
N VAL A 62 9.72 -0.60 -25.91
CA VAL A 62 9.30 0.60 -25.16
C VAL A 62 7.83 0.52 -24.75
N LEU A 63 6.94 0.11 -25.66
CA LEU A 63 5.51 -0.03 -25.36
C LEU A 63 5.26 -1.08 -24.27
N LEU A 64 5.88 -2.27 -24.41
CA LEU A 64 5.78 -3.33 -23.41
C LEU A 64 6.33 -2.90 -22.05
N PHE A 65 7.44 -2.17 -22.04
CA PHE A 65 8.04 -1.67 -20.80
C PHE A 65 7.13 -0.66 -20.11
N ASN A 66 6.50 0.24 -20.85
CA ASN A 66 5.58 1.23 -20.28
C ASN A 66 4.33 0.56 -19.68
N ASP A 67 3.71 -0.38 -20.41
CA ASP A 67 2.55 -1.14 -19.91
C ASP A 67 2.92 -1.97 -18.67
N TRP A 68 4.07 -2.68 -18.73
CA TRP A 68 4.59 -3.44 -17.59
C TRP A 68 4.83 -2.54 -16.38
N ARG A 69 5.47 -1.37 -16.58
CA ARG A 69 5.75 -0.41 -15.52
C ARG A 69 4.47 0.10 -14.87
N GLU A 70 3.45 0.44 -15.66
CA GLU A 70 2.16 0.90 -15.13
C GLU A 70 1.48 -0.21 -14.33
N GLN A 71 1.44 -1.43 -14.86
CA GLN A 71 0.86 -2.58 -14.16
C GLN A 71 1.60 -2.89 -12.86
N HIS A 72 2.93 -2.89 -12.91
CA HIS A 72 3.79 -3.13 -11.75
C HIS A 72 3.56 -2.06 -10.66
N ASN A 73 3.53 -0.78 -11.03
CA ASN A 73 3.29 0.31 -10.08
C ASN A 73 1.91 0.18 -9.40
N LYS A 74 0.86 -0.18 -10.16
CA LYS A 74 -0.47 -0.45 -9.58
C LYS A 74 -0.43 -1.65 -8.64
N GLN A 75 0.24 -2.72 -9.02
CA GLN A 75 0.39 -3.91 -8.18
C GLN A 75 1.12 -3.60 -6.86
N VAL A 76 2.21 -2.83 -6.93
CA VAL A 76 2.97 -2.38 -5.75
C VAL A 76 2.08 -1.52 -4.85
N SER A 77 1.39 -0.52 -5.41
CA SER A 77 0.48 0.34 -4.66
C SER A 77 -0.62 -0.45 -3.96
N ASN A 78 -1.23 -1.42 -4.66
CA ASN A 78 -2.27 -2.28 -4.10
C ASN A 78 -1.74 -3.17 -2.97
N SER A 79 -0.56 -3.77 -3.15
CA SER A 79 0.09 -4.61 -2.14
C SER A 79 0.35 -3.85 -0.84
N ILE A 80 0.88 -2.62 -0.96
CA ILE A 80 1.13 -1.76 0.21
C ILE A 80 -0.20 -1.30 0.83
N GLY A 81 -1.20 -1.03 0.01
CA GLY A 81 -2.53 -0.67 0.48
C GLY A 81 -3.19 -1.77 1.30
N LEU A 82 -3.11 -3.02 0.83
CA LEU A 82 -3.59 -4.19 1.58
C LEU A 82 -2.81 -4.39 2.87
N LYS A 83 -1.49 -4.19 2.86
CA LYS A 83 -0.66 -4.27 4.08
C LYS A 83 -1.08 -3.23 5.12
N ASN A 84 -1.40 -2.00 4.69
CA ASN A 84 -1.91 -0.97 5.60
C ASN A 84 -3.24 -1.39 6.23
N LEU A 85 -4.16 -1.93 5.43
CA LEU A 85 -5.44 -2.45 5.91
C LEU A 85 -5.24 -3.58 6.93
N GLU A 86 -4.36 -4.54 6.64
CA GLU A 86 -4.03 -5.64 7.55
C GLU A 86 -3.49 -5.11 8.89
N THR A 87 -2.51 -4.21 8.86
CA THR A 87 -1.95 -3.67 10.10
C THR A 87 -2.91 -2.75 10.86
N PHE A 88 -3.86 -2.12 10.17
CA PHE A 88 -4.93 -1.37 10.80
C PHE A 88 -5.91 -2.32 11.53
N ASN A 89 -6.30 -3.42 10.88
CA ASN A 89 -7.18 -4.42 11.49
C ASN A 89 -6.53 -5.06 12.73
N GLU A 90 -5.22 -5.33 12.70
CA GLU A 90 -4.50 -5.81 13.88
C GLU A 90 -4.52 -4.77 15.01
N PHE A 91 -4.29 -3.49 14.72
CA PHE A 91 -4.42 -2.42 15.72
C PHE A 91 -5.84 -2.36 16.32
N GLU A 92 -6.88 -2.38 15.48
CA GLU A 92 -8.28 -2.41 15.94
C GLU A 92 -8.57 -3.63 16.82
N LYS A 93 -8.09 -4.81 16.42
CA LYS A 93 -8.23 -6.05 17.18
C LYS A 93 -7.59 -5.93 18.57
N LYS A 94 -6.41 -5.32 18.69
CA LYS A 94 -5.75 -5.11 19.99
C LYS A 94 -6.53 -4.18 20.92
N ILE A 95 -7.18 -3.15 20.37
CA ILE A 95 -8.09 -2.29 21.15
C ILE A 95 -9.29 -3.09 21.67
N LEU A 96 -9.87 -3.96 20.83
CA LEU A 96 -11.00 -4.81 21.22
C LEU A 96 -10.61 -5.83 22.30
N GLU A 97 -9.46 -6.49 22.14
CA GLU A 97 -8.90 -7.41 23.15
C GLU A 97 -8.67 -6.70 24.49
N LEU A 98 -8.14 -5.47 24.48
CA LEU A 98 -7.98 -4.66 25.69
C LEU A 98 -9.31 -4.39 26.37
N ARG A 99 -10.35 -4.02 25.61
CA ARG A 99 -11.69 -3.80 26.16
C ARG A 99 -12.27 -5.06 26.79
N SER A 100 -12.02 -6.24 26.20
CA SER A 100 -12.41 -7.51 26.80
C SER A 100 -11.75 -7.72 28.17
N HIS A 101 -10.43 -7.56 28.24
CA HIS A 101 -9.70 -7.69 29.52
C HIS A 101 -10.12 -6.65 30.56
N MET A 102 -10.48 -5.44 30.12
CA MET A 102 -11.04 -4.43 31.01
C MET A 102 -12.39 -4.87 31.59
N SER A 103 -13.29 -5.43 30.79
CA SER A 103 -14.58 -5.93 31.29
C SER A 103 -14.39 -7.06 32.30
N ASP A 104 -13.46 -7.99 32.06
CA ASP A 104 -13.13 -9.03 33.02
C ASP A 104 -12.59 -8.44 34.34
N PHE A 105 -11.75 -7.41 34.24
CA PHE A 105 -11.19 -6.72 35.41
C PHE A 105 -12.23 -5.91 36.17
N GLU A 106 -13.19 -5.29 35.49
CA GLU A 106 -14.30 -4.56 36.11
C GLU A 106 -15.16 -5.50 36.97
N ASN A 107 -15.53 -6.67 36.43
CA ASN A 107 -16.27 -7.68 37.18
C ASN A 107 -15.55 -8.09 38.46
N ILE A 108 -14.22 -8.28 38.38
CA ILE A 108 -13.39 -8.57 39.55
C ILE A 108 -13.43 -7.43 40.57
N LEU A 109 -13.33 -6.17 40.12
CA LEU A 109 -13.37 -5.02 41.02
C LEU A 109 -14.74 -4.86 41.69
N ASP A 110 -15.81 -5.25 41.02
CA ASP A 110 -17.17 -5.15 41.53
C ASP A 110 -17.52 -6.25 42.54
N ASP A 111 -16.80 -7.39 42.53
CA ASP A 111 -16.91 -8.43 43.55
C ASP A 111 -16.41 -7.97 44.93
N TYR A 112 -15.57 -6.92 44.98
CA TYR A 112 -15.10 -6.35 46.25
C TYR A 112 -16.13 -5.38 46.84
N GLN A 113 -16.59 -5.67 48.05
CA GLN A 113 -17.55 -4.83 48.79
C GLN A 113 -16.92 -3.57 49.42
N TYR A 114 -15.63 -3.34 49.22
CA TYR A 114 -14.84 -2.29 49.87
C TYR A 114 -13.79 -1.72 48.92
N TYR A 115 -13.08 -0.68 49.36
CA TYR A 115 -11.98 -0.08 48.60
C TYR A 115 -10.83 -1.07 48.38
N VAL A 116 -10.55 -1.41 47.12
CA VAL A 116 -9.55 -2.42 46.75
C VAL A 116 -8.18 -1.79 46.62
N GLU A 117 -7.16 -2.40 47.23
CA GLU A 117 -5.76 -2.09 46.96
C GLU A 117 -5.10 -3.14 46.05
N PHE A 118 -3.97 -2.81 45.42
CA PHE A 118 -3.23 -3.78 44.60
C PHE A 118 -2.73 -4.99 45.40
N THR A 119 -2.49 -4.81 46.70
CA THR A 119 -2.11 -5.87 47.64
C THR A 119 -3.25 -6.90 47.82
N ASP A 120 -4.51 -6.45 47.80
CA ASP A 120 -5.68 -7.33 47.84
C ASP A 120 -5.76 -8.17 46.56
N LEU A 121 -5.60 -7.53 45.39
CA LEU A 121 -5.58 -8.25 44.10
C LEU A 121 -4.45 -9.28 44.03
N TYR A 122 -3.29 -8.98 44.61
CA TYR A 122 -2.17 -9.91 44.67
C TYR A 122 -2.48 -11.10 45.58
N ARG A 123 -3.00 -10.84 46.78
CA ARG A 123 -3.36 -11.86 47.76
C ARG A 123 -4.40 -12.85 47.21
N ASP A 124 -5.36 -12.33 46.46
CA ASP A 124 -6.50 -13.12 45.96
C ASP A 124 -6.21 -13.75 44.57
N GLY A 125 -5.00 -13.55 44.02
CA GLY A 125 -4.58 -14.11 42.72
C GLY A 125 -5.14 -13.37 41.49
N ASN A 126 -5.88 -12.28 41.70
CA ASN A 126 -6.52 -11.48 40.64
C ASN A 126 -5.59 -10.47 39.95
N ILE A 127 -4.34 -10.33 40.42
CA ILE A 127 -3.34 -9.43 39.83
C ILE A 127 -3.03 -9.75 38.35
N THR A 128 -3.28 -10.99 37.91
CA THR A 128 -3.09 -11.40 36.50
C THR A 128 -3.99 -10.61 35.55
N SER A 129 -5.22 -10.26 35.95
CA SER A 129 -6.12 -9.46 35.11
C SER A 129 -5.57 -8.06 34.86
N TYR A 130 -4.98 -7.43 35.89
CA TYR A 130 -4.24 -6.17 35.74
C TYR A 130 -3.02 -6.32 34.81
N GLN A 131 -2.24 -7.39 34.95
CA GLN A 131 -1.08 -7.66 34.09
C GLN A 131 -1.48 -7.87 32.62
N ASN A 132 -2.61 -8.54 32.37
CA ASN A 132 -3.14 -8.74 31.02
C ASN A 132 -3.48 -7.40 30.36
N ILE A 133 -4.09 -6.47 31.09
CA ILE A 133 -4.37 -5.11 30.62
C ILE A 133 -3.06 -4.38 30.26
N LEU A 134 -2.07 -4.40 31.14
CA LEU A 134 -0.76 -3.78 30.87
C LEU A 134 -0.09 -4.38 29.63
N SER A 135 -0.07 -5.71 29.52
CA SER A 135 0.51 -6.40 28.37
C SER A 135 -0.20 -5.98 27.09
N LYS A 136 -1.54 -5.88 27.13
CA LYS A 136 -2.31 -5.52 25.94
C LYS A 136 -2.10 -4.06 25.54
N LYS A 137 -1.92 -3.15 26.49
CA LYS A 137 -1.50 -1.76 26.21
C LYS A 137 -0.18 -1.72 25.44
N ASN A 138 0.82 -2.50 25.86
CA ASN A 138 2.10 -2.59 25.15
C ASN A 138 1.92 -3.17 23.72
N GLU A 139 1.04 -4.17 23.54
CA GLU A 139 0.72 -4.69 22.21
C GLU A 139 0.05 -3.64 21.30
N ILE A 140 -0.82 -2.78 21.87
CA ILE A 140 -1.42 -1.64 21.16
C ILE A 140 -0.34 -0.66 20.73
N ASP A 141 0.60 -0.30 21.62
CA ASP A 141 1.74 0.55 21.28
C ASP A 141 2.54 -0.03 20.10
N ILE A 142 2.91 -1.30 20.17
CA ILE A 142 3.68 -1.96 19.09
C ILE A 142 2.89 -1.96 17.78
N SER A 143 1.61 -2.38 17.82
CA SER A 143 0.77 -2.47 16.61
C SER A 143 0.53 -1.10 15.98
N PHE A 144 0.35 -0.05 16.78
CA PHE A 144 0.23 1.32 16.28
C PHE A 144 1.52 1.79 15.58
N HIS A 145 2.70 1.53 16.16
CA HIS A 145 3.96 1.92 15.54
C HIS A 145 4.19 1.18 14.21
N VAL A 146 3.85 -0.11 14.15
CA VAL A 146 3.89 -0.89 12.90
C VAL A 146 2.95 -0.29 11.86
N LEU A 147 1.71 0.03 12.25
CA LEU A 147 0.76 0.71 11.38
C LEU A 147 1.33 2.04 10.87
N LEU A 148 1.84 2.89 11.76
CA LEU A 148 2.39 4.19 11.41
C LEU A 148 3.58 4.10 10.43
N ILE A 149 4.45 3.10 10.59
CA ILE A 149 5.54 2.82 9.65
C ILE A 149 4.98 2.47 8.27
N ASN A 150 3.97 1.60 8.20
CA ASN A 150 3.35 1.22 6.93
C ASN A 150 2.64 2.41 6.26
N ILE A 151 2.01 3.28 7.04
CA ILE A 151 1.40 4.52 6.55
C ILE A 151 2.48 5.42 5.95
N LYS A 152 3.60 5.65 6.66
CA LYS A 152 4.72 6.46 6.17
C LYS A 152 5.35 5.89 4.89
N ASN A 153 5.48 4.56 4.81
CA ASN A 153 5.96 3.88 3.60
C ASN A 153 5.00 4.09 2.42
N TYR A 154 3.69 3.96 2.65
CA TYR A 154 2.68 4.24 1.62
C TYR A 154 2.74 5.68 1.13
N ILE A 155 2.89 6.65 2.03
CA ILE A 155 3.02 8.08 1.71
C ILE A 155 4.25 8.32 0.83
N THR A 156 5.37 7.71 1.19
CA THR A 156 6.63 7.85 0.45
C THR A 156 6.50 7.32 -0.98
N ILE A 157 5.84 6.18 -1.14
CA ILE A 157 5.71 5.49 -2.44
C ILE A 157 4.65 6.14 -3.33
N THR A 158 3.60 6.71 -2.74
CA THR A 158 2.52 7.39 -3.48
C THR A 158 2.77 8.88 -3.68
N GLU A 159 3.86 9.43 -3.12
CA GLU A 159 4.20 10.86 -3.16
C GLU A 159 3.06 11.78 -2.67
N SER A 160 2.19 11.26 -1.78
CA SER A 160 0.99 11.96 -1.35
C SER A 160 1.28 12.98 -0.25
N ASN A 161 1.55 14.22 -0.64
CA ASN A 161 1.79 15.33 0.28
C ASN A 161 0.62 15.55 1.27
N LEU A 162 -0.62 15.29 0.86
CA LEU A 162 -1.81 15.44 1.70
C LEU A 162 -1.82 14.45 2.89
N LEU A 163 -1.24 13.26 2.71
CA LEU A 163 -1.18 12.24 3.75
C LEU A 163 -0.01 12.44 4.72
N LYS A 164 1.03 13.18 4.33
CA LYS A 164 2.21 13.43 5.18
C LYS A 164 1.84 14.10 6.50
N ASN A 165 1.02 15.16 6.44
CA ASN A 165 0.56 15.88 7.63
C ASN A 165 -0.36 15.02 8.53
N LYS A 166 -1.05 14.03 7.94
CA LYS A 166 -1.95 13.13 8.67
C LYS A 166 -1.19 12.09 9.50
N ALA A 167 -0.08 11.56 9.00
CA ALA A 167 0.72 10.59 9.77
C ALA A 167 1.23 11.20 11.08
N ASP A 168 1.64 12.47 11.06
CA ASP A 168 2.08 13.18 12.26
C ASP A 168 0.91 13.51 13.19
N SER A 169 -0.27 13.85 12.66
CA SER A 169 -1.46 14.05 13.49
C SER A 169 -1.91 12.76 14.19
N TYR A 170 -1.83 11.61 13.51
CA TYR A 170 -2.12 10.30 14.13
C TYR A 170 -1.15 9.98 15.26
N LEU A 171 0.15 10.24 15.06
CA LEU A 171 1.15 10.07 16.11
C LEU A 171 0.87 10.96 17.31
N GLN A 172 0.52 12.24 17.10
CA GLN A 172 0.19 13.15 18.19
C GLN A 172 -1.09 12.71 18.93
N ALA A 173 -2.12 12.30 18.21
CA ALA A 173 -3.33 11.74 18.81
C ALA A 173 -3.03 10.49 19.65
N PHE A 174 -2.12 9.62 19.18
CA PHE A 174 -1.67 8.46 19.94
C PHE A 174 -0.88 8.81 21.20
N ILE A 175 0.03 9.79 21.12
CA ILE A 175 0.77 10.30 22.27
C ILE A 175 -0.21 10.89 23.30
N ASN A 176 -1.19 11.66 22.83
CA ASN A 176 -2.23 12.23 23.69
C ASN A 176 -3.12 11.15 24.31
N ALA A 177 -3.43 10.07 23.58
CA ALA A 177 -4.15 8.93 24.11
C ALA A 177 -3.41 8.27 25.28
N ASN A 178 -2.07 8.19 25.18
CA ASN A 178 -1.17 7.61 26.17
C ASN A 178 -0.68 8.58 27.25
N LYS A 179 -1.11 9.84 27.24
CA LYS A 179 -0.69 10.83 28.23
C LYS A 179 -1.40 10.56 29.56
N TYR A 180 -0.65 10.07 30.56
CA TYR A 180 -1.13 9.86 31.92
C TYR A 180 -0.49 10.82 32.92
N ASP A 181 -1.22 11.05 34.00
CA ASP A 181 -0.61 11.35 35.29
C ASP A 181 0.06 10.08 35.82
N LEU A 182 1.33 10.16 36.20
CA LEU A 182 2.16 9.00 36.57
C LEU A 182 1.72 8.33 37.88
N THR A 183 0.81 8.96 38.63
CA THR A 183 0.28 8.40 39.88
C THR A 183 -0.87 7.46 39.56
N ILE A 184 -0.76 6.21 39.99
CA ILE A 184 -1.86 5.26 40.02
C ILE A 184 -2.13 4.98 41.48
N ASP A 185 -3.25 5.50 41.98
CA ASP A 185 -3.51 5.50 43.43
C ASP A 185 -4.28 4.23 43.86
N SER A 186 -4.99 3.59 42.93
CA SER A 186 -5.76 2.36 43.17
C SER A 186 -6.02 1.56 41.89
N PRO A 187 -6.42 0.28 41.99
CA PRO A 187 -6.96 -0.50 40.89
C PRO A 187 -8.14 0.15 40.16
N ARG A 188 -9.06 0.81 40.89
CA ARG A 188 -10.21 1.51 40.28
C ARG A 188 -9.76 2.78 39.53
N ASP A 189 -8.82 3.53 40.08
CA ASP A 189 -8.19 4.67 39.39
C ASP A 189 -7.48 4.22 38.10
N PHE A 190 -6.71 3.13 38.17
CA PHE A 190 -6.11 2.50 36.99
C PHE A 190 -7.15 2.11 35.94
N PHE A 191 -8.24 1.48 36.35
CA PHE A 191 -9.34 1.10 35.45
C PHE A 191 -9.92 2.34 34.74
N ASN A 192 -10.33 3.36 35.49
CA ASN A 192 -10.92 4.58 34.93
C ASN A 192 -9.97 5.31 33.96
N LYS A 193 -8.67 5.38 34.30
CA LYS A 193 -7.63 5.95 33.44
C LYS A 193 -7.46 5.14 32.15
N THR A 194 -7.49 3.81 32.26
CA THR A 194 -7.39 2.91 31.10
C THR A 194 -8.66 2.95 30.24
N GLU A 195 -9.84 3.14 30.84
CA GLU A 195 -11.09 3.30 30.09
C GLU A 195 -11.05 4.56 29.23
N THR A 196 -10.59 5.67 29.82
CA THR A 196 -10.36 6.93 29.11
C THR A 196 -9.37 6.75 27.95
N GLN A 197 -8.30 5.97 28.16
CA GLN A 197 -7.34 5.61 27.11
C GLN A 197 -7.99 4.85 25.96
N VAL A 198 -8.78 3.83 26.26
CA VAL A 198 -9.48 3.01 25.26
C VAL A 198 -10.44 3.86 24.44
N ASN A 199 -11.12 4.83 25.05
CA ASN A 199 -11.98 5.76 24.31
C ASN A 199 -11.17 6.62 23.33
N ARG A 200 -10.03 7.17 23.75
CA ARG A 200 -9.11 7.91 22.86
C ARG A 200 -8.52 7.04 21.75
N TYR A 201 -8.22 5.77 22.03
CA TYR A 201 -7.80 4.83 20.99
C TYR A 201 -8.90 4.56 19.96
N ASN A 202 -10.16 4.47 20.38
CA ASN A 202 -11.28 4.33 19.45
C ASN A 202 -11.46 5.58 18.59
N GLU A 203 -11.34 6.78 19.17
CA GLU A 203 -11.36 8.04 18.40
C GLU A 203 -10.25 8.07 17.35
N LEU A 204 -9.02 7.70 17.73
CA LEU A 204 -7.89 7.60 16.81
C LEU A 204 -8.12 6.55 15.72
N LYS A 205 -8.64 5.39 16.10
CA LYS A 205 -8.98 4.31 15.17
C LYS A 205 -9.99 4.81 14.12
N ASP A 206 -11.05 5.47 14.55
CA ASP A 206 -12.09 6.00 13.66
C ASP A 206 -11.54 7.12 12.76
N LEU A 207 -10.67 7.98 13.30
CA LEU A 207 -9.96 8.99 12.52
C LEU A 207 -9.13 8.35 11.40
N ILE A 208 -8.26 7.39 11.72
CA ILE A 208 -7.43 6.68 10.73
C ILE A 208 -8.30 5.96 9.70
N LYS A 209 -9.38 5.31 10.17
CA LYS A 209 -10.30 4.57 9.30
C LYS A 209 -10.92 5.49 8.24
N ASN A 210 -11.54 6.59 8.68
CA ASN A 210 -12.29 7.49 7.82
C ASN A 210 -11.36 8.29 6.88
N GLU A 211 -10.19 8.70 7.38
CA GLU A 211 -9.30 9.59 6.64
C GLU A 211 -8.29 8.89 5.73
N LEU A 212 -7.97 7.63 6.00
CA LEU A 212 -6.97 6.87 5.28
C LEU A 212 -7.52 5.55 4.74
N ILE A 213 -8.02 4.67 5.62
CA ILE A 213 -8.35 3.29 5.24
C ILE A 213 -9.51 3.22 4.26
N GLU A 214 -10.59 3.96 4.49
CA GLU A 214 -11.75 3.98 3.58
C GLU A 214 -11.43 4.59 2.21
N PRO A 215 -10.74 5.76 2.11
CA PRO A 215 -10.21 6.24 0.85
C PRO A 215 -9.31 5.21 0.14
N LEU A 216 -8.43 4.55 0.89
CA LEU A 216 -7.53 3.55 0.35
C LEU A 216 -8.30 2.36 -0.23
N ILE A 217 -9.26 1.79 0.49
CA ILE A 217 -10.12 0.69 0.00
C ILE A 217 -10.90 1.11 -1.24
N ARG A 218 -11.41 2.35 -1.28
CA ARG A 218 -12.10 2.88 -2.47
C ARG A 218 -11.19 2.93 -3.69
N ASN A 219 -9.92 3.29 -3.50
CA ASN A 219 -8.92 3.34 -4.56
C ASN A 219 -8.42 1.95 -4.98
N LEU A 220 -8.46 0.96 -4.08
CA LEU A 220 -8.13 -0.44 -4.38
C LEU A 220 -9.18 -1.14 -5.28
N LYS A 221 -10.42 -0.65 -5.32
CA LYS A 221 -11.45 -1.17 -6.24
C LYS A 221 -11.09 -0.76 -7.67
N VAL A 222 -10.40 -1.67 -8.35
CA VAL A 222 -9.94 -1.56 -9.74
C VAL A 222 -11.10 -1.20 -10.68
N LYS A 223 -10.91 -0.12 -11.44
CA LYS A 223 -11.51 0.08 -12.77
C LYS A 223 -10.61 -0.54 -13.83
#